data_AF-A0A812UBJ6-F1
#
_entry.id   AF-A0A812UBJ6-F1
#
_cell.length_a   1.000
_cell.length_b   1.000
_cell.length_c   1.000
_cell.angle_alpha   90.00
_cell.angle_beta   90.00
_cell.angle_gamma   90.00
#
_symmetry.space_group_name_H-M   'P 1'
#
loop_
_entity.id
_entity.type
_entity.pdbx_description
1 polymer ?
#
loop_
_entity_poly.entity_id
_entity_poly.type
_entity_poly.pdbx_seq_one_letter_code
_entity_poly.pdbx_strand_id
1 'polypeptide(L)'
;VGVLRATGVLPDELWTVIFGYATFYIFLLVWQKIRDFVQRPQIVFLDKLCIDQHDERLKEQGIMGLAGFLDNTKKLTVLWSPQYFSRLWCTYELATFLRNPDQHKPLEVMPVGMCYLLFLMAFCWRVLLFAYYFLIASPGILGPQAATSLRQIFPVLVIVILPMHFYKGLSLMKHIRMLPQQLQTFRVQEAQCFCCSNDHRHPESQKPLPCDRLLVFNTLRQWYGEVDEDPEGHLETFNAMVRDVMSNKMMKAACGETLPFHYALNMVVTANIPWLTEYVAKLGAGPPIPLEGLGLLVWSLRTFMDWAQMCLMMLCAMRCSVWLWCRGVSLLERLPKLLVVLLLIPVQ
;
A
#
# COMPACT_ATOMS: atom_id res chain seq x y z
N VAL A 1 19.79 14.86 14.51
CA VAL A 1 21.06 14.16 14.20
C VAL A 1 21.92 14.94 13.22
N GLY A 2 21.50 15.18 11.97
CA GLY A 2 22.30 15.93 10.99
C GLY A 2 22.75 17.32 11.47
N VAL A 3 21.83 18.11 12.03
CA VAL A 3 22.15 19.42 12.63
C VAL A 3 23.16 19.29 13.78
N LEU A 4 23.00 18.28 14.65
CA LEU A 4 23.91 18.07 15.78
C LEU A 4 25.33 17.74 15.32
N ARG A 5 25.47 16.96 14.23
CA ARG A 5 26.76 16.70 13.57
C ARG A 5 27.33 17.97 12.95
N ALA A 6 26.51 18.74 12.22
CA ALA A 6 26.91 20.02 11.63
C ALA A 6 27.43 21.03 12.66
N THR A 7 26.83 21.07 13.86
CA THR A 7 27.26 21.97 14.95
C THR A 7 28.41 21.43 15.80
N GLY A 8 28.95 20.25 15.49
CA GLY A 8 30.02 19.61 16.27
C GLY A 8 29.60 19.01 17.62
N VAL A 9 28.29 18.94 17.91
CA VAL A 9 27.75 18.30 19.13
C VAL A 9 27.87 16.78 19.05
N LEU A 10 27.70 16.22 17.84
CA LEU A 10 27.98 14.82 17.55
C LEU A 10 29.18 14.70 16.61
N PRO A 11 30.06 13.71 16.77
CA PRO A 11 31.17 13.50 15.86
C PRO A 11 30.66 13.11 14.46
N ASP A 12 31.40 13.50 13.42
CA ASP A 12 31.04 13.19 12.03
C ASP A 12 31.52 11.78 11.61
N GLU A 13 31.11 10.78 12.39
CA GLU A 13 31.51 9.39 12.21
C GLU A 13 30.36 8.51 11.72
N LEU A 14 30.67 7.45 10.97
CA LEU A 14 29.66 6.58 10.34
C LEU A 14 28.67 5.97 11.35
N TRP A 15 29.10 5.67 12.57
CA TRP A 15 28.23 5.09 13.59
C TRP A 15 27.13 6.08 14.05
N THR A 16 27.37 7.39 13.98
CA THR A 16 26.36 8.40 14.37
C THR A 16 25.16 8.44 13.42
N VAL A 17 25.33 7.92 12.19
CA VAL A 17 24.26 7.74 11.21
C VAL A 17 23.16 6.82 11.76
N ILE A 18 23.53 5.83 12.58
CA ILE A 18 22.60 4.87 13.19
C ILE A 18 21.51 5.60 13.99
N PHE A 19 21.84 6.68 14.69
CA PHE A 19 20.84 7.47 15.42
C PHE A 19 19.82 8.14 14.49
N GLY A 20 20.23 8.54 13.29
CA GLY A 20 19.32 9.10 12.28
C GLY A 20 18.27 8.07 11.87
N TYR A 21 18.71 6.83 11.61
CA TYR A 21 17.83 5.72 11.30
C TYR A 21 16.96 5.28 12.48
N ALA A 22 17.54 5.16 13.67
CA ALA A 22 16.81 4.80 14.88
C ALA A 22 15.70 5.83 15.18
N THR A 23 16.03 7.13 15.11
CA THR A 23 15.06 8.22 15.28
C THR A 23 13.93 8.10 14.26
N PHE A 24 14.27 7.85 12.99
CA PHE A 24 13.28 7.67 11.95
C PHE A 24 12.34 6.49 12.19
N TYR A 25 12.86 5.31 12.56
CA TYR A 25 12.00 4.14 12.81
C TYR A 25 11.17 4.31 14.08
N ILE A 26 11.72 4.89 15.14
CA ILE A 26 10.96 5.25 16.35
C ILE A 26 9.83 6.19 15.98
N PHE A 27 10.12 7.23 15.20
CA PHE A 27 9.11 8.16 14.72
C PHE A 27 8.09 7.45 13.84
N LEU A 28 8.50 6.64 12.87
CA LEU A 28 7.58 5.88 12.00
C LEU A 28 6.60 5.02 12.80
N LEU A 29 7.06 4.35 13.86
CA LEU A 29 6.25 3.46 14.70
C LEU A 29 5.38 4.22 15.71
N VAL A 30 5.86 5.34 16.24
CA VAL A 30 5.22 6.09 17.33
C VAL A 30 4.54 7.38 16.84
N TRP A 31 4.65 7.72 15.55
CA TRP A 31 4.16 8.98 14.97
C TRP A 31 2.68 9.20 15.23
N GLN A 32 1.87 8.14 15.22
CA GLN A 32 0.44 8.27 15.50
C GLN A 32 0.19 8.85 16.90
N LYS A 33 0.95 8.41 17.92
CA LYS A 33 0.86 8.95 19.29
C LYS A 33 1.42 10.37 19.39
N ILE A 34 2.50 10.67 18.68
CA ILE A 34 3.10 12.02 18.66
C ILE A 34 2.11 13.02 18.03
N ARG A 35 1.47 12.59 16.94
CA ARG A 35 0.47 13.39 16.21
C ARG A 35 -0.71 13.77 17.10
N ASP A 36 -1.14 12.92 18.02
CA ASP A 36 -2.26 13.21 18.93
C ASP A 36 -1.99 14.44 19.83
N PHE A 37 -0.71 14.80 20.07
CA PHE A 37 -0.35 16.02 20.81
C PHE A 37 -0.42 17.29 19.95
N VAL A 38 -0.30 17.19 18.63
CA VAL A 38 -0.10 18.33 17.71
C VAL A 38 -1.31 18.56 16.80
N GLN A 39 -2.05 17.51 16.47
CA GLN A 39 -3.16 17.54 15.53
C GLN A 39 -4.37 16.81 16.10
N ARG A 40 -5.57 17.22 15.65
CA ARG A 40 -6.80 16.50 15.99
C ARG A 40 -6.73 15.07 15.45
N PRO A 41 -7.20 14.07 16.22
CA PRO A 41 -7.17 12.69 15.79
C PRO A 41 -8.02 12.50 14.54
N GLN A 42 -7.54 11.65 13.64
CA GLN A 42 -8.37 11.17 12.54
C GLN A 42 -9.32 10.11 13.07
N ILE A 43 -10.62 10.42 13.02
CA ILE A 43 -11.65 9.45 13.37
C ILE A 43 -11.87 8.55 12.16
N VAL A 44 -11.67 7.25 12.37
CA VAL A 44 -11.87 6.21 11.37
C VAL A 44 -12.89 5.23 11.94
N PHE A 45 -13.88 4.89 11.12
CA PHE A 45 -14.77 3.77 11.41
C PHE A 45 -14.14 2.50 10.86
N LEU A 46 -13.96 1.50 11.72
CA LEU A 46 -13.50 0.17 11.33
C LEU A 46 -14.43 -0.84 11.99
N ASP A 47 -15.20 -1.55 11.18
CA ASP A 47 -16.30 -2.42 11.61
C ASP A 47 -15.93 -3.33 12.77
N LYS A 48 -14.78 -4.01 12.67
CA LYS A 48 -14.29 -4.94 13.69
C LYS A 48 -13.99 -4.28 15.05
N LEU A 49 -13.71 -2.98 15.08
CA LEU A 49 -13.43 -2.21 16.29
C LEU A 49 -14.63 -1.38 16.76
N CYS A 50 -15.48 -0.94 15.84
CA CYS A 50 -16.58 -0.04 16.12
C CYS A 50 -17.90 -0.78 16.40
N ILE A 51 -18.06 -1.99 15.88
CA ILE A 51 -19.20 -2.86 16.15
C ILE A 51 -18.80 -3.85 17.24
N ASP A 52 -19.63 -3.98 18.28
CA ASP A 52 -19.39 -4.94 19.35
C ASP A 52 -19.29 -6.37 18.78
N GLN A 53 -18.18 -7.06 19.06
CA GLN A 53 -17.93 -8.42 18.56
C GLN A 53 -18.42 -9.49 19.53
N HIS A 54 -18.78 -9.14 20.76
CA HIS A 54 -19.08 -10.06 21.86
C HIS A 54 -20.56 -10.01 22.28
N ASP A 55 -21.17 -8.83 22.35
CA ASP A 55 -22.59 -8.65 22.64
C ASP A 55 -23.41 -8.74 21.34
N GLU A 56 -24.18 -9.83 21.19
CA GLU A 56 -24.99 -10.10 19.99
C GLU A 56 -26.02 -9.00 19.71
N ARG A 57 -26.61 -8.39 20.75
CA ARG A 57 -27.61 -7.33 20.59
C ARG A 57 -26.97 -6.02 20.15
N LEU A 58 -25.84 -5.65 20.73
CA LEU A 58 -25.09 -4.45 20.31
C LEU A 58 -24.49 -4.64 18.91
N LYS A 59 -24.05 -5.86 18.59
CA LYS A 59 -23.60 -6.21 17.24
C LYS A 59 -24.69 -6.00 16.21
N GLU A 60 -25.89 -6.54 16.45
CA GLU A 60 -27.05 -6.36 15.58
C GLU A 60 -27.39 -4.87 15.41
N GLN A 61 -27.46 -4.11 16.51
CA GLN A 61 -27.69 -2.67 16.46
C GLN A 61 -26.62 -1.92 15.66
N GLY A 62 -25.35 -2.30 15.81
CA GLY A 62 -24.24 -1.73 15.05
C GLY A 62 -24.33 -2.03 13.55
N ILE A 63 -24.69 -3.26 13.18
CA ILE A 63 -24.90 -3.66 11.78
C ILE A 63 -26.07 -2.90 11.17
N MET A 64 -27.20 -2.79 11.88
CA MET A 64 -28.37 -2.02 11.41
C MET A 64 -28.05 -0.53 11.22
N GLY A 65 -27.11 0.02 12.02
CA GLY A 65 -26.64 1.39 11.89
C GLY A 65 -25.60 1.64 10.79
N LEU A 66 -25.04 0.58 10.17
CA LEU A 66 -23.89 0.67 9.27
C LEU A 66 -24.13 1.61 8.09
N ALA A 67 -25.30 1.53 7.45
CA ALA A 67 -25.66 2.40 6.34
C ALA A 67 -25.66 3.88 6.75
N GLY A 68 -26.15 4.20 7.95
CA GLY A 68 -26.14 5.55 8.49
C GLY A 68 -24.72 6.09 8.73
N PHE A 69 -23.79 5.23 9.19
CA PHE A 69 -22.38 5.61 9.31
C PHE A 69 -21.75 5.90 7.94
N LEU A 70 -22.02 5.08 6.93
CA LEU A 70 -21.51 5.27 5.57
C LEU A 70 -22.08 6.55 4.92
N ASP A 71 -23.36 6.85 5.15
CA ASP A 71 -24.02 8.07 4.69
C ASP A 71 -23.42 9.34 5.31
N ASN A 72 -22.88 9.26 6.54
CA ASN A 72 -22.22 10.38 7.22
C ASN A 72 -20.69 10.38 7.06
N THR A 73 -20.13 9.37 6.40
CA THR A 73 -18.69 9.26 6.19
C THR A 73 -18.21 10.23 5.11
N LYS A 74 -17.15 10.99 5.41
CA LYS A 74 -16.55 11.97 4.49
C LYS A 74 -15.76 11.33 3.35
N LYS A 75 -15.15 10.16 3.60
CA LYS A 75 -14.26 9.45 2.69
C LYS A 75 -14.28 7.95 2.97
N LEU A 76 -14.35 7.13 1.94
CA LEU A 76 -14.19 5.68 2.05
C LEU A 76 -12.83 5.27 1.46
N THR A 77 -12.03 4.55 2.24
CA THR A 77 -10.76 3.97 1.79
C THR A 77 -10.91 2.47 1.65
N VAL A 78 -10.86 1.98 0.41
CA VAL A 78 -11.00 0.57 0.06
C VAL A 78 -9.63 -0.10 0.03
N LEU A 79 -9.41 -1.01 0.97
CA LEU A 79 -8.24 -1.90 0.99
C LEU A 79 -8.48 -3.07 0.04
N TRP A 80 -8.15 -2.87 -1.23
CA TRP A 80 -8.49 -3.82 -2.29
C TRP A 80 -7.56 -5.04 -2.28
N SER A 81 -8.18 -6.22 -2.33
CA SER A 81 -7.55 -7.52 -2.57
C SER A 81 -8.32 -8.28 -3.67
N PRO A 82 -7.75 -9.34 -4.25
CA PRO A 82 -8.44 -10.12 -5.29
C PRO A 82 -9.78 -10.73 -4.83
N GLN A 83 -9.96 -10.93 -3.52
CA GLN A 83 -11.18 -11.46 -2.91
C GLN A 83 -12.14 -10.34 -2.45
N TYR A 84 -11.86 -9.07 -2.74
CA TYR A 84 -12.68 -7.96 -2.22
C TYR A 84 -14.14 -8.07 -2.68
N PHE A 85 -14.34 -8.27 -3.99
CA PHE A 85 -15.67 -8.36 -4.60
C PHE A 85 -16.38 -9.70 -4.38
N SER A 86 -15.69 -10.71 -3.84
CA SER A 86 -16.34 -11.96 -3.44
C SER A 86 -16.95 -11.89 -2.05
N ARG A 87 -16.75 -10.81 -1.28
CA ARG A 87 -17.27 -10.67 0.09
C ARG A 87 -18.52 -9.79 0.10
N LEU A 88 -19.62 -10.32 0.62
CA LEU A 88 -20.93 -9.65 0.61
C LEU A 88 -20.91 -8.29 1.33
N TRP A 89 -20.34 -8.22 2.53
CA TRP A 89 -20.28 -6.98 3.32
C TRP A 89 -19.46 -5.88 2.63
N CYS A 90 -18.31 -6.23 2.05
CA CYS A 90 -17.46 -5.26 1.36
C CYS A 90 -18.12 -4.62 0.14
N THR A 91 -18.92 -5.38 -0.61
CA THR A 91 -19.65 -4.85 -1.77
C THR A 91 -20.87 -4.05 -1.34
N TYR A 92 -21.56 -4.49 -0.28
CA TYR A 92 -22.64 -3.74 0.36
C TYR A 92 -22.16 -2.36 0.88
N GLU A 93 -21.06 -2.29 1.63
CA GLU A 93 -20.51 -1.03 2.16
C GLU A 93 -20.17 -0.05 1.05
N LEU A 94 -19.46 -0.54 0.02
CA LEU A 94 -19.04 0.27 -1.10
C LEU A 94 -20.23 0.77 -1.91
N ALA A 95 -21.23 -0.07 -2.14
CA ALA A 95 -22.46 0.30 -2.80
C ALA A 95 -23.25 1.34 -2.01
N THR A 96 -23.38 1.15 -0.70
CA THR A 96 -24.06 2.09 0.20
C THR A 96 -23.40 3.47 0.16
N PHE A 97 -22.06 3.51 0.21
CA PHE A 97 -21.30 4.75 0.11
C PHE A 97 -21.46 5.45 -1.25
N LEU A 98 -21.67 4.68 -2.33
CA LEU A 98 -21.82 5.19 -3.70
C LEU A 98 -23.28 5.45 -4.11
N ARG A 99 -24.26 5.06 -3.28
CA ARG A 99 -25.70 5.14 -3.57
C ARG A 99 -26.17 6.55 -3.93
N ASN A 100 -25.58 7.57 -3.32
CA ASN A 100 -25.95 8.97 -3.54
C ASN A 100 -24.95 9.63 -4.51
N PRO A 101 -25.22 9.64 -5.84
CA PRO A 101 -24.28 10.17 -6.84
C PRO A 101 -24.00 11.67 -6.67
N ASP A 102 -24.96 12.43 -6.14
CA ASP A 102 -24.81 13.87 -5.87
C ASP A 102 -23.77 14.16 -4.78
N GLN A 103 -23.58 13.20 -3.87
CA GLN A 103 -22.53 13.24 -2.87
C GLN A 103 -21.23 12.78 -3.55
N HIS A 104 -20.50 13.72 -4.14
CA HIS A 104 -19.17 13.53 -4.74
C HIS A 104 -18.10 13.23 -3.67
N LYS A 105 -18.34 12.24 -2.81
CA LYS A 105 -17.45 11.86 -1.72
C LYS A 105 -16.22 11.15 -2.29
N PRO A 106 -15.01 11.47 -1.79
CA PRO A 106 -13.79 10.82 -2.21
C PRO A 106 -13.83 9.32 -1.87
N LEU A 107 -13.57 8.50 -2.90
CA LEU A 107 -13.31 7.07 -2.79
C LEU A 107 -11.82 6.85 -3.08
N GLU A 108 -11.08 6.38 -2.08
CA GLU A 108 -9.67 6.02 -2.22
C GLU A 108 -9.55 4.51 -2.32
N VAL A 109 -8.71 4.02 -3.23
CA VAL A 109 -8.42 2.59 -3.36
C VAL A 109 -6.94 2.35 -3.08
N MET A 110 -6.66 1.43 -2.18
CA MET A 110 -5.32 0.99 -1.84
C MET A 110 -5.20 -0.50 -2.10
N PRO A 111 -4.52 -0.92 -3.18
CA PRO A 111 -4.20 -2.32 -3.39
C PRO A 111 -3.30 -2.83 -2.26
N VAL A 112 -3.75 -3.81 -1.49
CA VAL A 112 -2.99 -4.32 -0.32
C VAL A 112 -1.63 -4.89 -0.74
N GLY A 113 -1.57 -5.55 -1.90
CA GLY A 113 -0.30 -6.04 -2.45
C GLY A 113 0.70 -4.93 -2.79
N MET A 114 0.23 -3.70 -3.06
CA MET A 114 1.10 -2.55 -3.31
C MET A 114 1.80 -2.09 -2.02
N CYS A 115 1.13 -2.13 -0.87
CA CYS A 115 1.75 -1.81 0.42
C CYS A 115 2.98 -2.68 0.66
N TYR A 116 2.81 -4.00 0.48
CA TYR A 116 3.89 -4.97 0.62
C TYR A 116 5.03 -4.69 -0.35
N LEU A 117 4.70 -4.42 -1.62
CA LEU A 117 5.69 -4.18 -2.67
C LEU A 117 6.51 -2.91 -2.43
N LEU A 118 5.85 -1.81 -2.02
CA LEU A 118 6.51 -0.56 -1.67
C LEU A 118 7.43 -0.72 -0.45
N PHE A 119 6.98 -1.46 0.56
CA PHE A 119 7.78 -1.77 1.73
C PHE A 119 9.00 -2.62 1.36
N LEU A 120 8.79 -3.68 0.57
CA LEU A 120 9.86 -4.53 0.05
C LEU A 120 10.85 -3.70 -0.77
N MET A 121 10.39 -2.87 -1.72
CA MET A 121 11.25 -2.00 -2.52
C MET A 121 12.09 -1.07 -1.65
N ALA A 122 11.49 -0.41 -0.65
CA ALA A 122 12.24 0.45 0.26
C ALA A 122 13.25 -0.32 1.09
N PHE A 123 12.88 -1.48 1.62
CA PHE A 123 13.79 -2.35 2.35
C PHE A 123 14.97 -2.78 1.48
N CYS A 124 14.71 -3.24 0.26
CA CYS A 124 15.72 -3.63 -0.71
C CYS A 124 16.64 -2.47 -1.09
N TRP A 125 16.08 -1.28 -1.34
CA TRP A 125 16.83 -0.05 -1.57
C TRP A 125 17.77 0.26 -0.39
N ARG A 126 17.29 0.08 0.85
CA ARG A 126 18.11 0.25 2.06
C ARG A 126 19.23 -0.76 2.17
N VAL A 127 18.96 -2.03 1.92
CA VAL A 127 19.98 -3.08 1.92
C VAL A 127 21.06 -2.77 0.88
N LEU A 128 20.67 -2.37 -0.33
CA LEU A 128 21.60 -2.05 -1.41
C LEU A 128 22.43 -0.81 -1.11
N LEU A 129 21.81 0.26 -0.59
CA LEU A 129 22.56 1.47 -0.18
C LEU A 129 23.52 1.17 0.96
N PHE A 130 23.06 0.47 2.00
CA PHE A 130 23.91 0.09 3.12
C PHE A 130 25.10 -0.74 2.64
N ALA A 131 24.85 -1.73 1.78
CA ALA A 131 25.90 -2.54 1.17
C ALA A 131 26.84 -1.69 0.29
N TYR A 132 26.34 -0.76 -0.51
CA TYR A 132 27.20 0.13 -1.30
C TYR A 132 28.13 0.97 -0.41
N TYR A 133 27.57 1.67 0.57
CA TYR A 133 28.37 2.54 1.43
C TYR A 133 29.37 1.75 2.29
N PHE A 134 28.93 0.66 2.90
CA PHE A 134 29.77 -0.13 3.81
C PHE A 134 30.80 -1.01 3.07
N LEU A 135 30.43 -1.62 1.94
CA LEU A 135 31.30 -2.58 1.23
C LEU A 135 32.20 -1.91 0.18
N ILE A 136 31.81 -0.75 -0.36
CA ILE A 136 32.50 -0.09 -1.49
C ILE A 136 33.05 1.28 -1.09
N ALA A 137 32.26 2.13 -0.44
CA ALA A 137 32.65 3.52 -0.17
C ALA A 137 33.55 3.69 1.08
N SER A 138 33.56 2.71 2.01
CA SER A 138 34.38 2.75 3.24
C SER A 138 35.32 1.54 3.39
N PRO A 139 36.26 1.29 2.45
CA PRO A 139 37.12 0.10 2.48
C PRO A 139 38.11 0.08 3.64
N GLY A 140 38.35 1.22 4.32
CA GLY A 140 39.31 1.32 5.42
C GLY A 140 38.79 0.80 6.77
N ILE A 141 37.49 0.51 6.91
CA ILE A 141 36.89 0.04 8.17
C ILE A 141 37.05 -1.49 8.32
N LEU A 142 37.09 -2.20 7.20
CA LEU A 142 37.18 -3.66 7.14
C LEU A 142 38.53 -4.04 6.54
N GLY A 143 39.21 -5.04 7.11
CA GLY A 143 40.44 -5.55 6.51
C GLY A 143 40.25 -5.96 5.03
N PRO A 144 41.30 -5.89 4.19
CA PRO A 144 41.19 -6.06 2.73
C PRO A 144 40.57 -7.40 2.30
N GLN A 145 40.80 -8.46 3.09
CA GLN A 145 40.18 -9.78 2.86
C GLN A 145 38.67 -9.74 3.11
N ALA A 146 38.23 -9.18 4.25
CA ALA A 146 36.81 -9.03 4.57
C ALA A 146 36.09 -8.16 3.54
N ALA A 147 36.69 -7.04 3.09
CA ALA A 147 36.13 -6.18 2.07
C ALA A 147 35.99 -6.88 0.69
N THR A 148 36.83 -7.86 0.39
CA THR A 148 36.75 -8.65 -0.87
C THR A 148 35.66 -9.71 -0.79
N SER A 149 35.58 -10.47 0.31
CA SER A 149 34.51 -11.45 0.54
C SER A 149 33.13 -10.78 0.58
N LEU A 150 33.03 -9.63 1.23
CA LEU A 150 31.79 -8.88 1.33
C LEU A 150 31.32 -8.31 -0.02
N ARG A 151 32.22 -7.90 -0.92
CA ARG A 151 31.87 -7.48 -2.29
C ARG A 151 31.21 -8.60 -3.10
N GLN A 152 31.51 -9.87 -2.81
CA GLN A 152 30.86 -11.02 -3.46
C GLN A 152 29.42 -11.25 -2.97
N ILE A 153 29.05 -10.74 -1.79
CA ILE A 153 27.68 -10.86 -1.24
C ILE A 153 26.72 -9.91 -1.98
N PHE A 154 27.18 -8.74 -2.41
CA PHE A 154 26.34 -7.75 -3.11
C PHE A 154 25.59 -8.31 -4.34
N PRO A 155 26.25 -8.97 -5.32
CA PRO A 155 25.54 -9.56 -6.45
C PRO A 155 24.57 -10.66 -6.04
N VAL A 156 24.89 -11.45 -5.00
CA VAL A 156 23.98 -12.49 -4.47
C VAL A 156 22.71 -11.86 -3.90
N LEU A 157 22.83 -10.77 -3.15
CA LEU A 157 21.67 -10.02 -2.64
C LEU A 157 20.78 -9.54 -3.78
N VAL A 158 21.37 -8.99 -4.86
CA VAL A 158 20.62 -8.55 -6.05
C VAL A 158 19.91 -9.73 -6.73
N ILE A 159 20.58 -10.87 -6.89
CA ILE A 159 20.04 -12.08 -7.52
C ILE A 159 18.84 -12.64 -6.76
N VAL A 160 18.78 -12.49 -5.43
CA VAL A 160 17.64 -12.98 -4.63
C VAL A 160 16.52 -11.95 -4.55
N ILE A 161 16.87 -10.69 -4.29
CA ILE A 161 15.92 -9.61 -4.04
C ILE A 161 15.11 -9.28 -5.30
N LEU A 162 15.79 -9.18 -6.45
CA LEU A 162 15.17 -8.69 -7.68
C LEU A 162 14.10 -9.67 -8.19
N PRO A 163 14.31 -10.99 -8.27
CA PRO A 163 13.26 -11.94 -8.64
C PRO A 163 12.07 -11.93 -7.68
N MET A 164 12.30 -11.83 -6.36
CA MET A 164 11.21 -11.74 -5.39
C MET A 164 10.34 -10.50 -5.62
N HIS A 165 10.99 -9.35 -5.84
CA HIS A 165 10.32 -8.10 -6.17
C HIS A 165 9.52 -8.20 -7.47
N PHE A 166 10.10 -8.80 -8.52
CA PHE A 166 9.42 -9.02 -9.79
C PHE A 166 8.26 -10.01 -9.68
N TYR A 167 8.42 -11.12 -8.97
CA TYR A 167 7.36 -12.10 -8.75
C TYR A 167 6.12 -11.47 -8.09
N LYS A 168 6.34 -10.68 -7.03
CA LYS A 168 5.25 -9.99 -6.32
C LYS A 168 4.64 -8.88 -7.16
N GLY A 169 5.46 -8.13 -7.91
CA GLY A 169 4.99 -7.11 -8.84
C GLY A 169 4.14 -7.67 -9.97
N LEU A 170 4.56 -8.79 -10.59
CA LEU A 170 3.80 -9.51 -11.61
C LEU A 170 2.48 -10.05 -11.05
N SER A 171 2.51 -10.64 -9.85
CA SER A 171 1.29 -11.11 -9.17
C SER A 171 0.30 -9.97 -8.93
N LEU A 172 0.76 -8.81 -8.45
CA LEU A 172 -0.08 -7.62 -8.26
C LEU A 172 -0.68 -7.14 -9.60
N MET A 173 0.14 -7.02 -10.65
CA MET A 173 -0.35 -6.58 -11.97
C MET A 173 -1.37 -7.56 -12.55
N LYS A 174 -1.17 -8.87 -12.36
CA LYS A 174 -2.15 -9.89 -12.76
C LYS A 174 -3.49 -9.67 -12.06
N HIS A 175 -3.48 -9.45 -10.74
CA HIS A 175 -4.72 -9.19 -10.01
C HIS A 175 -5.40 -7.90 -10.48
N ILE A 176 -4.64 -6.83 -10.70
CA ILE A 176 -5.18 -5.54 -11.18
C ILE A 176 -5.83 -5.71 -12.56
N ARG A 177 -5.25 -6.53 -13.45
CA ARG A 177 -5.83 -6.84 -14.76
C ARG A 177 -7.09 -7.70 -14.71
N MET A 178 -7.27 -8.49 -13.65
CA MET A 178 -8.48 -9.29 -13.46
C MET A 178 -9.64 -8.44 -12.93
N LEU A 179 -9.36 -7.28 -12.33
CA LEU A 179 -10.35 -6.40 -11.71
C LEU A 179 -11.51 -5.99 -12.65
N PRO A 180 -11.28 -5.56 -13.90
CA PRO A 180 -12.38 -5.20 -14.81
C PRO A 180 -13.32 -6.38 -15.04
N GLN A 181 -12.77 -7.58 -15.27
CA GLN A 181 -13.56 -8.78 -15.49
C GLN A 181 -14.34 -9.16 -14.24
N GLN A 182 -13.70 -9.13 -13.05
CA GLN A 182 -14.37 -9.40 -11.77
C GLN A 182 -15.56 -8.46 -11.53
N LEU A 183 -15.43 -7.19 -11.91
CA LEU A 183 -16.49 -6.19 -11.77
C LEU A 183 -17.60 -6.40 -12.81
N GLN A 184 -17.26 -6.69 -14.06
CA GLN A 184 -18.23 -6.94 -15.13
C GLN A 184 -19.09 -8.19 -14.87
N THR A 185 -18.49 -9.26 -14.36
CA THR A 185 -19.20 -10.52 -14.06
C THR A 185 -19.74 -10.58 -12.63
N PHE A 186 -19.66 -9.49 -11.87
CA PHE A 186 -20.09 -9.47 -10.48
C PHE A 186 -21.59 -9.79 -10.35
N ARG A 187 -21.94 -10.64 -9.38
CA ARG A 187 -23.31 -10.86 -8.91
C ARG A 187 -23.34 -10.95 -7.38
N VAL A 188 -24.21 -10.16 -6.75
CA VAL A 188 -24.38 -10.16 -5.29
C VAL A 188 -24.89 -11.51 -4.78
N GLN A 189 -25.65 -12.24 -5.60
CA GLN A 189 -26.10 -13.60 -5.33
C GLN A 189 -24.93 -14.56 -5.11
N GLU A 190 -23.80 -14.36 -5.79
CA GLU A 190 -22.61 -15.21 -5.71
C GLU A 190 -21.62 -14.75 -4.62
N ALA A 191 -21.83 -13.57 -4.03
CA ALA A 191 -20.96 -13.05 -2.97
C ALA A 191 -21.03 -13.92 -1.71
N GLN A 192 -19.89 -14.19 -1.09
CA GLN A 192 -19.75 -15.04 0.08
C GLN A 192 -20.03 -14.26 1.38
N CYS A 193 -20.69 -14.95 2.33
CA CYS A 193 -21.02 -14.48 3.67
C CYS A 193 -20.49 -15.49 4.69
N PHE A 194 -19.93 -15.00 5.80
CA PHE A 194 -19.37 -15.87 6.86
C PHE A 194 -20.42 -16.82 7.43
N CYS A 195 -21.64 -16.32 7.68
CA CYS A 195 -22.74 -17.15 8.18
C CYS A 195 -23.05 -18.31 7.22
N CYS A 196 -23.14 -18.04 5.92
CA CYS A 196 -23.52 -19.01 4.90
C CYS A 196 -22.43 -20.07 4.68
N SER A 197 -21.16 -19.67 4.74
CA SER A 197 -20.02 -20.57 4.58
C SER A 197 -19.80 -21.51 5.78
N ASN A 198 -20.47 -21.26 6.90
CA ASN A 198 -20.41 -22.11 8.09
C ASN A 198 -21.79 -22.69 8.45
N ASP A 199 -22.66 -22.91 7.45
CA ASP A 199 -24.00 -23.50 7.64
C ASP A 199 -24.85 -22.80 8.71
N HIS A 200 -24.73 -21.48 8.81
CA HIS A 200 -25.37 -20.63 9.82
C HIS A 200 -25.07 -21.07 11.26
N ARG A 201 -23.87 -21.59 11.50
CA ARG A 201 -23.36 -21.96 12.82
C ARG A 201 -21.98 -21.38 13.03
N HIS A 202 -21.71 -20.86 14.22
CA HIS A 202 -20.37 -20.38 14.54
C HIS A 202 -19.41 -21.57 14.68
N PRO A 203 -18.24 -21.58 14.00
CA PRO A 203 -17.37 -22.75 13.96
C PRO A 203 -16.86 -23.18 15.35
N GLU A 204 -16.54 -22.21 16.22
CA GLU A 204 -16.05 -22.50 17.58
C GLU A 204 -17.18 -22.74 18.60
N SER A 205 -18.15 -21.82 18.71
CA SER A 205 -19.19 -21.88 19.74
C SER A 205 -20.41 -22.72 19.36
N GLN A 206 -20.54 -23.15 18.10
CA GLN A 206 -21.68 -23.90 17.55
C GLN A 206 -23.06 -23.23 17.68
N LYS A 207 -23.09 -21.98 18.16
CA LYS A 207 -24.31 -21.16 18.25
C LYS A 207 -24.87 -20.84 16.85
N PRO A 208 -26.20 -20.75 16.71
CA PRO A 208 -26.82 -20.34 15.45
C PRO A 208 -26.43 -18.91 15.10
N LEU A 209 -26.13 -18.66 13.82
CA LEU A 209 -25.81 -17.34 13.29
C LEU A 209 -27.00 -16.81 12.47
N PRO A 210 -27.38 -15.53 12.64
CA PRO A 210 -28.32 -14.90 11.71
C PRO A 210 -27.75 -14.87 10.30
N CYS A 211 -28.63 -14.87 9.30
CA CYS A 211 -28.21 -14.86 7.90
C CYS A 211 -27.90 -13.44 7.42
N ASP A 212 -26.61 -13.11 7.30
CA ASP A 212 -26.12 -11.84 6.74
C ASP A 212 -26.66 -11.60 5.33
N ARG A 213 -26.78 -12.65 4.50
CA ARG A 213 -27.31 -12.53 3.14
C ARG A 213 -28.75 -12.02 3.13
N LEU A 214 -29.59 -12.60 3.98
CA LEU A 214 -30.99 -12.20 4.08
C LEU A 214 -31.11 -10.75 4.53
N LEU A 215 -30.29 -10.34 5.50
CA LEU A 215 -30.24 -8.96 5.98
C LEU A 215 -29.85 -7.98 4.87
N VAL A 216 -28.76 -8.26 4.14
CA VAL A 216 -28.32 -7.43 3.02
C VAL A 216 -29.40 -7.37 1.93
N PHE A 217 -29.99 -8.51 1.54
CA PHE A 217 -31.00 -8.55 0.48
C PHE A 217 -32.27 -7.80 0.86
N ASN A 218 -32.74 -7.94 2.10
CA ASN A 218 -33.87 -7.16 2.61
C ASN A 218 -33.58 -5.66 2.57
N THR A 219 -32.35 -5.27 2.90
CA THR A 219 -31.93 -3.86 2.83
C THR A 219 -31.89 -3.37 1.38
N LEU A 220 -31.35 -4.16 0.46
CA LEU A 220 -31.35 -3.84 -0.97
C LEU A 220 -32.77 -3.74 -1.53
N ARG A 221 -33.69 -4.60 -1.08
CA ARG A 221 -35.11 -4.52 -1.44
C ARG A 221 -35.74 -3.22 -0.95
N GLN A 222 -35.40 -2.75 0.24
CA GLN A 222 -35.88 -1.44 0.72
C GLN A 222 -35.33 -0.26 -0.10
N TRP A 223 -34.14 -0.39 -0.68
CA TRP A 223 -33.49 0.70 -1.42
C TRP A 223 -33.82 0.74 -2.90
N TYR A 224 -33.97 -0.43 -3.53
CA TYR A 224 -34.12 -0.58 -4.98
C TYR A 224 -35.39 -1.33 -5.37
N GLY A 225 -36.16 -1.84 -4.43
CA GLY A 225 -37.40 -2.55 -4.73
C GLY A 225 -38.53 -1.58 -5.05
N GLU A 226 -39.15 -1.76 -6.21
CA GLU A 226 -40.44 -1.17 -6.52
C GLU A 226 -41.59 -2.07 -6.01
N VAL A 227 -42.78 -1.48 -5.82
CA VAL A 227 -43.91 -2.16 -5.15
C VAL A 227 -44.46 -3.34 -5.98
N ASP A 228 -44.29 -3.33 -7.30
CA ASP A 228 -44.93 -4.26 -8.24
C ASP A 228 -43.95 -5.00 -9.18
N GLU A 229 -42.64 -4.99 -8.89
CA GLU A 229 -41.63 -5.66 -9.75
C GLU A 229 -41.25 -7.07 -9.28
N ASP A 230 -40.60 -7.80 -10.19
CA ASP A 230 -39.95 -9.11 -10.01
C ASP A 230 -39.29 -9.25 -8.62
N PRO A 231 -39.53 -10.36 -7.87
CA PRO A 231 -38.96 -10.58 -6.55
C PRO A 231 -37.46 -10.33 -6.44
N GLU A 232 -36.69 -10.51 -7.52
CA GLU A 232 -35.24 -10.31 -7.56
C GLU A 232 -34.78 -9.04 -8.32
N GLY A 233 -35.70 -8.23 -8.86
CA GLY A 233 -35.36 -7.04 -9.66
C GLY A 233 -34.43 -6.06 -8.93
N HIS A 234 -34.66 -5.87 -7.63
CA HIS A 234 -33.81 -5.05 -6.75
C HIS A 234 -32.33 -5.53 -6.69
N LEU A 235 -32.09 -6.84 -6.80
CA LEU A 235 -30.73 -7.40 -6.82
C LEU A 235 -30.05 -7.14 -8.16
N GLU A 236 -30.80 -7.16 -9.28
CA GLU A 236 -30.25 -6.83 -10.59
C GLU A 236 -29.94 -5.35 -10.73
N THR A 237 -30.78 -4.47 -10.20
CA THR A 237 -30.49 -3.03 -10.10
C THR A 237 -29.19 -2.78 -9.32
N PHE A 238 -29.00 -3.50 -8.21
CA PHE A 238 -27.74 -3.44 -7.45
C PHE A 238 -26.55 -3.96 -8.27
N ASN A 239 -26.69 -5.12 -8.92
CA ASN A 239 -25.64 -5.69 -9.77
C ASN A 239 -25.22 -4.73 -10.88
N ALA A 240 -26.18 -4.05 -11.54
CA ALA A 240 -25.92 -3.05 -12.56
C ALA A 240 -25.14 -1.85 -11.99
N MET A 241 -25.55 -1.33 -10.83
CA MET A 241 -24.82 -0.23 -10.16
C MET A 241 -23.36 -0.61 -9.86
N VAL A 242 -23.10 -1.84 -9.41
CA VAL A 242 -21.73 -2.33 -9.18
C VAL A 242 -20.95 -2.43 -10.50
N ARG A 243 -21.55 -3.02 -11.54
CA ARG A 243 -20.90 -3.21 -12.85
C ARG A 243 -20.58 -1.90 -13.55
N ASP A 244 -21.41 -0.87 -13.37
CA ASP A 244 -21.28 0.38 -14.11
C ASP A 244 -20.64 1.49 -13.27
N VAL A 245 -21.30 1.90 -12.18
CA VAL A 245 -20.89 3.06 -11.38
C VAL A 245 -19.65 2.75 -10.58
N MET A 246 -19.67 1.64 -9.85
CA MET A 246 -18.56 1.22 -8.99
C MET A 246 -17.34 0.84 -9.84
N SER A 247 -17.54 0.16 -10.97
CA SER A 247 -16.46 -0.18 -11.89
C SER A 247 -15.71 1.03 -12.41
N ASN A 248 -16.42 2.03 -12.91
CA ASN A 248 -15.79 3.26 -13.40
C ASN A 248 -14.99 3.99 -12.31
N LYS A 249 -15.52 4.07 -11.09
CA LYS A 249 -14.82 4.71 -9.95
C LYS A 249 -13.60 3.89 -9.50
N MET A 250 -13.75 2.57 -9.39
CA MET A 250 -12.67 1.64 -9.02
C MET A 250 -11.55 1.64 -10.06
N MET A 251 -11.89 1.59 -11.35
CA MET A 251 -10.91 1.61 -12.43
C MET A 251 -10.14 2.93 -12.47
N LYS A 252 -10.79 4.07 -12.24
CA LYS A 252 -10.10 5.37 -12.11
C LYS A 252 -9.17 5.42 -10.89
N ALA A 253 -9.59 4.83 -9.76
CA ALA A 253 -8.82 4.88 -8.52
C ALA A 253 -7.69 3.83 -8.44
N ALA A 254 -7.89 2.64 -9.02
CA ALA A 254 -6.99 1.50 -8.91
C ALA A 254 -6.17 1.22 -10.19
N CYS A 255 -6.73 1.53 -11.37
CA CYS A 255 -6.25 1.10 -12.69
C CYS A 255 -5.92 2.26 -13.64
N GLY A 256 -5.59 3.45 -13.14
CA GLY A 256 -4.87 4.41 -13.97
C GLY A 256 -3.64 3.75 -14.59
N GLU A 257 -3.10 4.28 -15.71
CA GLU A 257 -1.93 3.72 -16.41
C GLU A 257 -0.71 3.49 -15.50
N THR A 258 -0.75 4.05 -14.29
CA THR A 258 0.27 3.91 -13.27
C THR A 258 -0.38 3.75 -11.89
N LEU A 259 0.16 2.83 -11.07
CA LEU A 259 -0.15 2.71 -9.63
C LEU A 259 -0.24 4.10 -8.96
N PRO A 260 -1.07 4.29 -7.92
CA PRO A 260 -1.26 5.61 -7.31
C PRO A 260 0.07 6.22 -6.89
N PHE A 261 0.52 7.23 -7.65
CA PHE A 261 1.87 7.76 -7.55
C PHE A 261 2.18 8.36 -6.19
N HIS A 262 1.18 8.93 -5.53
CA HIS A 262 1.33 9.54 -4.21
C HIS A 262 1.82 8.54 -3.15
N TYR A 263 1.38 7.27 -3.19
CA TYR A 263 1.91 6.24 -2.28
C TYR A 263 3.38 5.95 -2.54
N ALA A 264 3.77 5.85 -3.82
CA ALA A 264 5.17 5.66 -4.19
C ALA A 264 6.03 6.87 -3.78
N LEU A 265 5.56 8.09 -4.05
CA LEU A 265 6.24 9.33 -3.66
C LEU A 265 6.44 9.41 -2.15
N ASN A 266 5.37 9.22 -1.38
CA ASN A 266 5.43 9.24 0.08
C ASN A 266 6.40 8.18 0.61
N MET A 267 6.37 6.96 0.05
CA MET A 267 7.29 5.92 0.46
C MET A 267 8.74 6.26 0.12
N VAL A 268 9.03 6.74 -1.09
CA VAL A 268 10.40 7.09 -1.49
C VAL A 268 10.96 8.21 -0.65
N VAL A 269 10.19 9.30 -0.46
CA VAL A 269 10.63 10.43 0.37
C VAL A 269 10.90 9.95 1.79
N THR A 270 9.92 9.29 2.41
CA THR A 270 10.03 8.78 3.78
C THR A 270 11.22 7.81 3.92
N ALA A 271 11.38 6.90 2.95
CA ALA A 271 12.48 5.96 2.89
C ALA A 271 13.83 6.58 2.51
N ASN A 272 13.98 7.89 2.31
CA ASN A 272 15.28 8.54 2.10
C ASN A 272 15.56 9.66 3.13
N ILE A 273 14.60 10.04 3.98
CA ILE A 273 14.77 11.04 5.04
C ILE A 273 15.98 10.75 5.97
N PRO A 274 16.20 9.52 6.48
CA PRO A 274 17.38 9.24 7.30
C PRO A 274 18.70 9.63 6.64
N TRP A 275 18.79 9.48 5.32
CA TRP A 275 19.99 9.77 4.54
C TRP A 275 20.24 11.28 4.41
N LEU A 276 19.18 12.09 4.48
CA LEU A 276 19.30 13.55 4.50
C LEU A 276 20.16 14.04 5.68
N THR A 277 20.23 13.27 6.78
CA THR A 277 21.05 13.64 7.94
C THR A 277 22.54 13.75 7.62
N GLU A 278 23.05 12.96 6.67
CA GLU A 278 24.44 13.02 6.21
C GLU A 278 24.69 14.26 5.36
N TYR A 279 23.75 14.59 4.45
CA TYR A 279 23.85 15.80 3.64
C TYR A 279 23.73 17.08 4.46
N VAL A 280 22.89 17.10 5.50
CA VAL A 280 22.81 18.22 6.44
C VAL A 280 24.13 18.40 7.20
N ALA A 281 24.75 17.30 7.65
CA ALA A 281 26.07 17.35 8.30
C ALA A 281 27.14 17.89 7.35
N LYS A 282 27.18 17.38 6.12
CA LYS A 282 28.11 17.84 5.06
C LYS A 282 27.94 19.32 4.74
N LEU A 283 26.70 19.80 4.60
CA LEU A 283 26.41 21.22 4.39
C LEU A 283 26.91 22.08 5.55
N GLY A 284 26.77 21.62 6.79
CA GLY A 284 27.26 22.32 7.98
C GLY A 284 28.78 22.35 8.11
N ALA A 285 29.47 21.27 7.71
CA ALA A 285 30.93 21.21 7.67
C ALA A 285 31.53 22.16 6.62
N GLY A 286 30.74 22.55 5.62
CA GLY A 286 31.15 23.43 4.54
C GLY A 286 31.94 22.71 3.42
N PRO A 287 32.24 23.43 2.33
CA PRO A 287 33.00 22.88 1.22
C PRO A 287 34.47 22.61 1.61
N PRO A 288 35.12 21.61 1.00
CA PRO A 288 36.52 21.27 1.27
C PRO A 288 37.51 22.37 0.85
N ILE A 289 37.08 23.27 -0.03
CA ILE A 289 37.81 24.45 -0.48
C ILE A 289 36.96 25.65 -0.06
N PRO A 290 37.55 26.72 0.52
CA PRO A 290 36.80 27.91 0.87
C PRO A 290 36.14 28.49 -0.39
N LEU A 291 34.81 28.47 -0.42
CA LEU A 291 33.98 29.04 -1.46
C LEU A 291 33.12 30.14 -0.84
N GLU A 292 32.97 31.25 -1.56
CA GLU A 292 32.15 32.39 -1.13
C GLU A 292 31.09 32.75 -2.18
N GLY A 293 30.08 33.51 -1.76
CA GLY A 293 29.03 34.04 -2.63
C GLY A 293 28.34 32.95 -3.46
N LEU A 294 28.35 33.12 -4.79
CA LEU A 294 27.70 32.20 -5.73
C LEU A 294 28.32 30.79 -5.70
N GLY A 295 29.62 30.66 -5.45
CA GLY A 295 30.31 29.36 -5.41
C GLY A 295 29.79 28.48 -4.27
N LEU A 296 29.57 29.07 -3.10
CA LEU A 296 29.00 28.39 -1.94
C LEU A 296 27.54 27.96 -2.22
N LEU A 297 26.75 28.82 -2.86
CA LEU A 297 25.37 28.50 -3.24
C LEU A 297 25.32 27.31 -4.21
N VAL A 298 26.16 27.30 -5.25
CA VAL A 298 26.22 26.21 -6.23
C VAL A 298 26.65 24.90 -5.58
N TRP A 299 27.65 24.92 -4.70
CA TRP A 299 28.08 23.73 -3.96
C TRP A 299 26.97 23.19 -3.04
N SER A 300 26.25 24.09 -2.35
CA SER A 300 25.14 23.73 -1.46
C SER A 300 23.99 23.10 -2.25
N LEU A 301 23.61 23.72 -3.36
CA LEU A 301 22.59 23.19 -4.27
C LEU A 301 22.99 21.83 -4.82
N ARG A 302 24.25 21.66 -5.27
CA ARG A 302 24.75 20.36 -5.75
C ARG A 302 24.66 19.28 -4.68
N THR A 303 25.06 19.61 -3.45
CA THR A 303 24.99 18.68 -2.31
C THR A 303 23.54 18.26 -2.01
N PHE A 304 22.58 19.18 -2.09
CA PHE A 304 21.16 18.85 -1.97
C PHE A 304 20.65 18.03 -3.17
N MET A 305 21.08 18.36 -4.38
CA MET A 305 20.72 17.62 -5.59
C MET A 305 21.23 16.19 -5.58
N ASP A 306 22.40 15.93 -4.99
CA ASP A 306 22.93 14.57 -4.81
C ASP A 306 21.97 13.71 -3.94
N TRP A 307 21.38 14.30 -2.88
CA TRP A 307 20.32 13.64 -2.10
C TRP A 307 19.04 13.45 -2.92
N ALA A 308 18.58 14.51 -3.58
CA ALA A 308 17.35 14.48 -4.38
C ALA A 308 17.44 13.46 -5.53
N GLN A 309 18.63 13.29 -6.12
CA GLN A 309 18.91 12.31 -7.16
C GLN A 309 18.66 10.88 -6.66
N MET A 310 18.97 10.55 -5.41
CA MET A 310 18.66 9.21 -4.84
C MET A 310 17.15 8.96 -4.81
N CYS A 311 16.37 9.96 -4.39
CA CYS A 311 14.91 9.90 -4.42
C CYS A 311 14.39 9.73 -5.87
N LEU A 312 14.93 10.50 -6.82
CA LEU A 312 14.54 10.41 -8.22
C LEU A 312 14.89 9.04 -8.83
N MET A 313 16.08 8.49 -8.54
CA MET A 313 16.48 7.17 -9.01
C MET A 313 15.54 6.08 -8.49
N MET A 314 15.16 6.13 -7.21
CA MET A 314 14.21 5.17 -6.63
C MET A 314 12.81 5.29 -7.26
N LEU A 315 12.33 6.51 -7.52
CA LEU A 315 11.07 6.74 -8.25
C LEU A 315 11.14 6.21 -9.69
N CYS A 316 12.23 6.49 -10.41
CA CYS A 316 12.46 5.99 -11.76
C CYS A 316 12.50 4.45 -11.77
N ALA A 317 13.22 3.83 -10.83
CA ALA A 317 13.29 2.37 -10.70
C ALA A 317 11.91 1.75 -10.45
N MET A 318 11.08 2.36 -9.60
CA MET A 318 9.70 1.94 -9.37
C MET A 318 8.85 2.06 -10.64
N ARG A 319 8.94 3.18 -11.37
CA ARG A 319 8.21 3.40 -12.63
C ARG A 319 8.62 2.40 -13.70
N CYS A 320 9.92 2.16 -13.86
CA CYS A 320 10.45 1.14 -14.77
C CYS A 320 9.96 -0.26 -14.38
N SER A 321 9.96 -0.58 -13.08
CA SER A 321 9.47 -1.87 -12.58
C SER A 321 7.99 -2.07 -12.89
N VAL A 322 7.14 -1.07 -12.62
CA VAL A 322 5.70 -1.12 -12.94
C VAL A 322 5.48 -1.31 -14.44
N TRP A 323 6.20 -0.56 -15.27
CA TRP A 323 6.12 -0.72 -16.73
C TRP A 323 6.54 -2.14 -17.17
N LEU A 324 7.64 -2.66 -16.64
CA LEU A 324 8.11 -4.01 -16.90
C LEU A 324 7.12 -5.08 -16.45
N TRP A 325 6.48 -4.92 -15.29
CA TRP A 325 5.48 -5.87 -14.81
C TRP A 325 4.23 -5.85 -15.67
N CYS A 326 3.74 -4.67 -16.05
CA CYS A 326 2.64 -4.55 -16.99
C CYS A 326 2.95 -5.29 -18.30
N ARG A 327 4.13 -5.06 -18.90
CA ARG A 327 4.53 -5.76 -20.12
C ARG A 327 4.75 -7.25 -19.89
N GLY A 328 5.33 -7.62 -18.76
CA GLY A 328 5.62 -8.99 -18.36
C GLY A 328 4.36 -9.84 -18.24
N VAL A 329 3.30 -9.33 -17.62
CA VAL A 329 2.02 -10.05 -17.54
C VAL A 329 1.42 -10.27 -18.94
N SER A 330 1.45 -9.26 -19.83
CA SER A 330 0.98 -9.42 -21.22
C SER A 330 1.77 -10.47 -21.99
N LEU A 331 3.07 -10.59 -21.72
CA LEU A 331 3.92 -11.60 -22.35
C LEU A 331 3.60 -13.00 -21.80
N LEU A 332 3.47 -13.13 -20.48
CA LEU A 332 3.13 -14.38 -19.81
C LEU A 332 1.79 -14.95 -20.26
N GLU A 333 0.79 -14.08 -20.50
CA GLU A 333 -0.52 -14.49 -21.04
C GLU A 333 -0.45 -15.07 -22.47
N ARG A 334 0.58 -14.71 -23.24
CA ARG A 334 0.80 -15.20 -24.61
C ARG A 334 1.64 -16.47 -24.67
N LEU A 335 2.36 -16.80 -23.60
CA LEU A 335 3.22 -17.98 -23.55
C LEU A 335 2.39 -19.23 -23.21
N PRO A 336 2.74 -20.40 -23.77
CA PRO A 336 2.09 -21.65 -23.41
C PRO A 336 2.32 -21.96 -21.92
N LYS A 337 1.31 -22.50 -21.24
CA LYS A 337 1.29 -22.71 -19.78
C LYS A 337 2.54 -23.42 -19.22
N LEU A 338 3.13 -24.33 -19.99
CA LEU A 338 4.37 -25.04 -19.63
C LEU A 338 5.59 -24.12 -19.46
N LEU A 339 5.73 -23.14 -20.36
CA LEU A 339 6.81 -22.14 -20.33
C LEU A 339 6.60 -21.13 -19.19
N VAL A 340 5.35 -20.80 -18.90
CA VAL A 340 4.98 -19.93 -17.76
C VAL A 340 5.33 -20.60 -16.44
N VAL A 341 5.07 -21.91 -16.29
CA VAL A 341 5.47 -22.66 -15.09
C VAL A 341 6.98 -22.62 -14.93
N LEU A 342 7.78 -22.95 -15.96
CA LEU A 342 9.25 -22.88 -15.93
C LEU A 342 9.81 -21.49 -15.58
N LEU A 343 9.18 -20.41 -16.04
CA LEU A 343 9.63 -19.03 -15.81
C LEU A 343 9.19 -18.44 -14.47
N LEU A 344 8.08 -18.94 -13.91
CA LEU A 344 7.51 -18.41 -12.68
C LEU A 344 7.78 -19.26 -11.45
N ILE A 345 8.41 -20.45 -11.55
CA ILE A 345 8.76 -21.30 -10.39
C ILE A 345 9.44 -20.43 -9.32
N PRO A 346 8.75 -20.06 -8.22
CA PRO A 346 9.46 -19.91 -6.97
C PRO A 346 9.75 -21.34 -6.52
N VAL A 347 10.93 -21.61 -5.98
CA VAL A 347 11.17 -22.82 -5.20
C VAL A 347 9.93 -23.05 -4.30
N GLN A 348 9.29 -24.21 -4.47
CA GLN A 348 8.00 -24.59 -3.85
C GLN A 348 7.98 -24.32 -2.35
#